data_AF-A0A937AVE2-F1
#
_entry.id   AF-A0A937AVE2-F1
#
_cell.length_a   1.000
_cell.length_b   1.000
_cell.length_c   1.000
_cell.angle_alpha   90.00
_cell.angle_beta   90.00
_cell.angle_gamma   90.00
#
_symmetry.space_group_name_H-M   'P 1'
#
loop_
_entity.id
_entity.type
_entity.pdbx_description
1 polymer ?
#
loop_
_entity_poly.entity_id
_entity_poly.type
_entity_poly.pdbx_seq_one_letter_code
_entity_poly.pdbx_strand_id
1 'polypeptide(L)'
;MSTTKGPMLPSLLEDDPVAQAAKGGSGSSSRGGATSKIPPQTLKLVIAVVAIVAAAIISYVNIFGGENTQARSWQRVMIDSETRELFPDFPLKFGDTMPFVNPKTGKRTLYQAEMCYWTKDGKAQFPGIPVLLNEYLSKAEPTTCPDCGRRVTFNNPPPPANLLDAARNQNKGK
;
A
#
# COMPACT_ATOMS: atom_id res chain seq x y z
N MET A 1 -31.09 26.28 14.90
CA MET A 1 -30.24 26.96 15.90
C MET A 1 -29.32 25.92 16.53
N SER A 2 -28.09 26.32 16.84
CA SER A 2 -26.92 25.54 17.32
C SER A 2 -25.93 25.09 16.24
N THR A 3 -25.11 26.07 15.87
CA THR A 3 -23.86 25.98 15.13
C THR A 3 -22.73 25.70 16.13
N THR A 4 -22.17 24.50 16.12
CA THR A 4 -21.01 24.17 16.96
C THR A 4 -19.73 24.35 16.16
N LYS A 5 -18.96 25.39 16.50
CA LYS A 5 -17.60 25.67 16.02
C LYS A 5 -16.65 24.55 16.45
N GLY A 6 -15.98 23.92 15.49
CA GLY A 6 -14.80 23.08 15.73
C GLY A 6 -13.51 23.91 15.68
N PRO A 7 -12.44 23.46 16.38
CA PRO A 7 -11.19 24.20 16.51
C PRO A 7 -10.37 24.17 15.21
N MET A 8 -9.81 25.33 14.87
CA MET A 8 -8.83 25.53 13.80
C MET A 8 -7.50 24.87 14.20
N LEU A 9 -6.99 23.99 13.33
CA LEU A 9 -5.60 23.54 13.41
C LEU A 9 -4.68 24.63 12.83
N PRO A 10 -3.52 24.90 13.47
CA PRO A 10 -2.56 25.87 12.97
C PRO A 10 -1.89 25.36 11.69
N SER A 11 -1.98 26.19 10.67
CA SER A 11 -1.18 26.16 9.45
C SER A 11 0.31 26.24 9.80
N LEU A 12 1.04 25.13 9.69
CA LEU A 12 2.51 25.15 9.59
C LEU A 12 2.89 25.47 8.15
N LEU A 13 2.67 26.74 7.80
CA LEU A 13 3.41 27.46 6.78
C LEU A 13 4.48 28.22 7.56
N GLU A 14 5.71 27.72 7.53
CA GLU A 14 6.86 28.50 7.95
C GLU A 14 7.73 28.71 6.72
N ASP A 15 7.88 30.00 6.44
CA ASP A 15 8.57 30.62 5.34
C ASP A 15 10.09 30.44 5.45
N ASP A 16 10.73 29.98 4.38
CA ASP A 16 12.16 30.22 4.17
C ASP A 16 12.32 31.42 3.22
N PRO A 17 12.79 32.59 3.71
CA PRO A 17 12.95 33.78 2.89
C PRO A 17 14.18 33.72 1.99
N VAL A 18 13.94 34.13 0.76
CA VAL A 18 14.90 34.63 -0.22
C VAL A 18 15.79 35.72 0.40
N ALA A 19 17.11 35.55 0.37
CA ALA A 19 18.04 36.68 0.38
C ALA A 19 19.35 36.33 -0.36
N GLN A 20 19.38 36.76 -1.62
CA GLN A 20 20.58 36.92 -2.42
C GLN A 20 21.53 37.92 -1.73
N ALA A 21 22.79 37.53 -1.55
CA ALA A 21 23.89 38.48 -1.37
C ALA A 21 25.10 37.97 -2.18
N ALA A 22 25.08 38.31 -3.47
CA ALA A 22 26.29 38.36 -4.28
C ALA A 22 27.16 39.52 -3.78
N LYS A 23 28.42 39.24 -3.44
CA LYS A 23 29.61 40.08 -3.76
C LYS A 23 30.89 39.49 -3.15
N GLY A 24 31.89 39.34 -4.01
CA GLY A 24 33.31 39.47 -3.63
C GLY A 24 34.10 38.17 -3.59
N GLY A 25 34.88 37.91 -4.65
CA GLY A 25 35.92 36.88 -4.60
C GLY A 25 36.41 36.38 -5.95
N SER A 26 36.81 37.29 -6.85
CA SER A 26 37.66 36.91 -7.98
C SER A 26 39.01 36.46 -7.43
N GLY A 27 39.18 35.14 -7.30
CA GLY A 27 40.39 34.49 -6.82
C GLY A 27 40.75 33.34 -7.75
N SER A 28 41.15 33.68 -8.98
CA SER A 28 41.83 32.77 -9.91
C SER A 28 43.12 32.27 -9.28
N SER A 29 43.05 31.16 -8.55
CA SER A 29 44.20 30.34 -8.20
C SER A 29 44.06 29.01 -8.93
N SER A 30 44.56 29.03 -10.17
CA SER A 30 44.95 27.87 -10.96
C SER A 30 45.96 27.03 -10.16
N ARG A 31 45.47 26.21 -9.23
CA ARG A 31 46.22 25.09 -8.66
C ARG A 31 46.34 24.05 -9.77
N GLY A 32 47.52 24.00 -10.37
CA GLY A 32 47.92 22.97 -11.31
C GLY A 32 47.59 21.60 -10.73
N GLY A 33 46.60 20.95 -11.34
CA GLY A 33 46.24 19.58 -11.03
C GLY A 33 47.43 18.70 -11.37
N ALA A 34 48.24 18.41 -10.36
CA ALA A 34 49.14 17.26 -10.41
C ALA A 34 48.25 16.05 -10.64
N THR A 35 48.24 15.54 -11.88
CA THR A 35 47.62 14.28 -12.24
C THR A 35 48.40 13.19 -11.51
N SER A 36 48.05 12.96 -10.25
CA SER A 36 48.51 11.83 -9.47
C SER A 36 48.07 10.59 -10.24
N LYS A 37 49.02 9.97 -10.94
CA LYS A 37 48.84 8.67 -11.58
C LYS A 37 48.54 7.68 -10.46
N ILE A 38 47.26 7.48 -10.17
CA ILE A 38 46.81 6.47 -9.21
C ILE A 38 47.37 5.14 -9.73
N PRO A 39 48.18 4.43 -8.93
CA PRO A 39 48.71 3.14 -9.36
C PRO A 39 47.54 2.24 -9.75
N PRO A 40 47.63 1.48 -10.86
CA PRO A 40 46.53 0.63 -11.32
C PRO A 40 46.10 -0.42 -10.27
N GLN A 41 46.97 -0.72 -9.29
CA GLN A 41 46.67 -1.58 -8.16
C GLN A 41 45.72 -0.93 -7.15
N THR A 42 45.90 0.37 -6.86
CA THR A 42 45.07 1.12 -5.92
C THR A 42 43.66 1.31 -6.48
N LEU A 43 43.54 1.53 -7.80
CA LEU A 43 42.23 1.62 -8.46
C LEU A 43 41.43 0.31 -8.36
N LYS A 44 42.06 -0.84 -8.58
CA LYS A 44 41.40 -2.16 -8.44
C LYS A 44 40.90 -2.38 -7.01
N LEU A 45 41.69 -2.00 -6.01
CA LEU A 45 41.31 -2.14 -4.61
C LEU A 45 40.12 -1.24 -4.25
N VAL A 46 40.11 0.01 -4.72
CA VAL A 46 38.97 0.93 -4.51
C VAL A 46 37.70 0.37 -5.13
N ILE A 47 37.76 -0.13 -6.37
CA ILE A 47 36.59 -0.73 -7.04
C ILE A 47 36.08 -1.95 -6.27
N ALA A 48 36.97 -2.83 -5.81
CA ALA A 48 36.57 -3.99 -5.02
C ALA A 48 35.88 -3.59 -3.71
N VAL A 49 36.41 -2.60 -2.99
CA VAL A 49 35.80 -2.08 -1.75
C VAL A 49 34.42 -1.48 -2.02
N VAL A 50 34.29 -0.65 -3.06
CA VAL A 50 32.99 -0.04 -3.43
C VAL A 50 31.97 -1.12 -3.80
N ALA A 51 32.37 -2.14 -4.55
CA ALA A 51 31.47 -3.25 -4.91
C ALA A 51 30.99 -4.02 -3.68
N ILE A 52 31.87 -4.28 -2.70
CA ILE A 52 31.49 -4.95 -1.44
C ILE A 52 30.53 -4.08 -0.63
N VAL A 53 30.79 -2.78 -0.50
CA VAL A 53 29.91 -1.86 0.24
C VAL A 53 28.54 -1.77 -0.45
N ALA A 54 28.49 -1.65 -1.77
CA ALA A 54 27.24 -1.65 -2.52
C ALA A 54 26.46 -2.95 -2.34
N ALA A 55 27.13 -4.11 -2.40
CA ALA A 55 26.50 -5.41 -2.15
C ALA A 55 25.95 -5.52 -0.72
N ALA A 56 26.67 -5.01 0.28
CA ALA A 56 26.23 -4.98 1.67
C ALA A 56 24.99 -4.08 1.86
N ILE A 57 24.95 -2.90 1.23
CA ILE A 57 23.79 -2.00 1.28
C ILE A 57 22.58 -2.65 0.60
N ILE A 58 22.74 -3.23 -0.60
CA ILE A 58 21.65 -3.91 -1.30
C ILE A 58 21.12 -5.09 -0.47
N SER A 59 22.02 -5.87 0.13
CA SER A 59 21.63 -6.98 1.01
C SER A 59 20.90 -6.48 2.26
N TYR A 60 21.36 -5.40 2.87
CA TYR A 60 20.72 -4.78 4.03
C TYR A 60 19.32 -4.28 3.70
N VAL A 61 19.14 -3.59 2.57
CA VAL A 61 17.82 -3.10 2.12
C VAL A 61 16.89 -4.26 1.75
N ASN A 62 17.39 -5.34 1.15
CA ASN A 62 16.53 -6.49 0.83
C ASN A 62 16.12 -7.30 2.07
N ILE A 63 16.99 -7.42 3.07
CA ILE A 63 16.72 -8.19 4.30
C ILE A 63 15.87 -7.37 5.28
N PHE A 64 16.19 -6.09 5.47
CA PHE A 64 15.58 -5.24 6.51
C PHE A 64 14.63 -4.19 5.96
N GLY A 65 14.78 -3.82 4.68
CA GLY A 65 13.89 -2.87 4.00
C GLY A 65 12.75 -3.53 3.22
N GLY A 66 12.61 -4.87 3.29
CA GLY A 66 11.43 -5.54 2.77
C GLY A 66 10.18 -4.99 3.44
N GLU A 67 9.22 -4.48 2.65
CA GLU A 67 7.90 -4.07 3.15
C GLU A 67 7.41 -5.11 4.16
N ASN A 68 7.00 -4.67 5.36
CA ASN A 68 6.55 -5.53 6.45
C ASN A 68 5.51 -6.55 5.96
N THR A 69 5.96 -7.71 5.49
CA THR A 69 5.10 -8.78 4.95
C THR A 69 4.15 -9.30 6.02
N GLN A 70 4.57 -9.17 7.29
CA GLN A 70 3.74 -9.38 8.47
C GLN A 70 2.58 -8.38 8.54
N ALA A 71 2.81 -7.09 8.26
CA ALA A 71 1.75 -6.08 8.27
C ALA A 71 0.71 -6.34 7.16
N ARG A 72 1.16 -6.77 5.97
CA ARG A 72 0.24 -7.14 4.88
C ARG A 72 -0.62 -8.36 5.19
N SER A 73 -0.11 -9.29 6.02
CA SER A 73 -0.88 -10.48 6.40
C SER A 73 -2.12 -10.16 7.25
N TRP A 74 -2.14 -8.99 7.89
CA TRP A 74 -3.19 -8.52 8.80
C TRP A 74 -4.13 -7.50 8.14
N GLN A 75 -3.87 -7.15 6.88
CA GLN A 75 -4.74 -6.29 6.10
C GLN A 75 -5.87 -7.12 5.49
N ARG A 76 -7.09 -6.62 5.64
CA ARG A 76 -8.30 -7.19 5.03
C ARG A 76 -9.07 -6.09 4.32
N VAL A 77 -9.75 -6.48 3.24
CA VAL A 77 -10.75 -5.64 2.60
C VAL A 77 -11.98 -5.62 3.49
N MET A 78 -12.31 -4.45 4.02
CA MET A 78 -13.50 -4.23 4.83
C MET A 78 -14.51 -3.42 4.03
N ILE A 79 -15.78 -3.60 4.37
CA ILE A 79 -16.89 -2.86 3.79
C ILE A 79 -17.77 -2.31 4.90
N ASP A 80 -18.13 -1.04 4.80
CA ASP A 80 -19.06 -0.41 5.73
C ASP A 80 -20.50 -0.83 5.45
N SER A 81 -21.23 -1.23 6.48
CA SER A 81 -22.62 -1.69 6.35
C SER A 81 -23.61 -0.59 6.02
N GLU A 82 -23.35 0.66 6.41
CA GLU A 82 -24.21 1.82 6.18
C GLU A 82 -23.90 2.44 4.80
N THR A 83 -22.64 2.80 4.55
CA THR A 83 -22.24 3.57 3.37
C THR A 83 -21.83 2.73 2.18
N ARG A 84 -21.57 1.43 2.37
CA ARG A 84 -20.98 0.52 1.38
C ARG A 84 -19.60 0.95 0.88
N GLU A 85 -18.93 1.83 1.61
CA GLU A 85 -17.56 2.22 1.31
C GLU A 85 -16.59 1.06 1.59
N LEU A 86 -15.58 0.92 0.71
CA LEU A 86 -14.55 -0.11 0.80
C LEU A 86 -13.27 0.43 1.45
N PHE A 87 -12.67 -0.39 2.30
CA PHE A 87 -11.40 -0.15 2.95
C PHE A 87 -10.46 -1.32 2.62
N PRO A 88 -9.67 -1.24 1.53
CA PRO A 88 -8.93 -2.39 1.00
C PRO A 88 -7.83 -2.89 1.95
N ASP A 89 -7.22 -1.98 2.72
CA ASP A 89 -6.04 -2.26 3.54
C ASP A 89 -6.30 -1.99 5.03
N PHE A 90 -7.48 -2.37 5.54
CA PHE A 90 -7.83 -2.13 6.94
C PHE A 90 -6.97 -2.99 7.88
N PRO A 91 -6.23 -2.40 8.84
CA PRO A 91 -5.40 -3.14 9.76
C PRO A 91 -6.27 -3.79 10.84
N LEU A 92 -6.22 -5.11 10.93
CA LEU A 92 -6.83 -5.82 12.05
C LEU A 92 -5.95 -5.70 13.31
N LYS A 93 -6.56 -5.55 14.47
CA LYS A 93 -5.88 -5.65 15.77
C LYS A 93 -6.23 -6.97 16.42
N PHE A 94 -5.27 -7.53 17.15
CA PHE A 94 -5.51 -8.77 17.88
C PHE A 94 -6.57 -8.54 18.98
N GLY A 95 -7.56 -9.41 19.05
CA GLY A 95 -8.65 -9.36 20.04
C GLY A 95 -9.88 -8.55 19.61
N ASP A 96 -9.81 -7.80 18.51
CA ASP A 96 -11.00 -7.10 17.99
C ASP A 96 -11.98 -8.10 17.35
N THR A 97 -13.28 -7.87 17.56
CA THR A 97 -14.37 -8.68 17.00
C THR A 97 -15.23 -7.84 16.04
N MET A 98 -15.80 -8.48 15.01
CA MET A 98 -16.73 -7.81 14.10
C MET A 98 -18.04 -7.43 14.82
N PRO A 99 -18.64 -6.28 14.46
CA PRO A 99 -18.14 -5.27 13.53
C PRO A 99 -17.00 -4.42 14.11
N PHE A 100 -16.09 -3.97 13.24
CA PHE A 100 -14.98 -3.08 13.59
C PHE A 100 -15.39 -1.61 13.48
N VAL A 101 -14.61 -0.74 14.12
CA VAL A 101 -14.83 0.72 14.12
C VAL A 101 -14.43 1.30 12.77
N ASN A 102 -15.36 2.00 12.11
CA ASN A 102 -15.09 2.79 10.93
C ASN A 102 -14.25 4.03 11.32
N PRO A 103 -13.06 4.22 10.73
CA PRO A 103 -12.15 5.31 11.11
C PRO A 103 -12.70 6.70 10.77
N LYS A 104 -13.65 6.81 9.84
CA LYS A 104 -14.28 8.08 9.44
C LYS A 104 -15.43 8.48 10.36
N THR A 105 -16.23 7.52 10.81
CA THR A 105 -17.46 7.78 11.57
C THR A 105 -17.36 7.48 13.07
N GLY A 106 -16.37 6.67 13.48
CA GLY A 106 -16.23 6.18 14.85
C GLY A 106 -17.27 5.12 15.25
N LYS A 107 -18.16 4.70 14.34
CA LYS A 107 -19.18 3.68 14.59
C LYS A 107 -18.64 2.28 14.31
N ARG A 108 -19.21 1.26 14.97
CA ARG A 108 -18.89 -0.15 14.68
C ARG A 108 -19.72 -0.69 13.52
N THR A 109 -19.31 -0.36 12.30
CA THR A 109 -20.05 -0.67 11.06
C THR A 109 -19.21 -1.38 10.00
N LEU A 110 -17.92 -1.63 10.26
CA LEU A 110 -17.04 -2.33 9.31
C LEU A 110 -17.11 -3.84 9.48
N TYR A 111 -17.34 -4.51 8.36
CA TYR A 111 -17.33 -5.97 8.26
C TYR A 111 -16.31 -6.41 7.22
N GLN A 112 -15.77 -7.61 7.38
CA GLN A 112 -14.90 -8.19 6.37
C GLN A 112 -15.70 -8.44 5.09
N ALA A 113 -15.16 -8.02 3.94
CA ALA A 113 -15.75 -8.32 2.64
C ALA A 113 -15.33 -9.73 2.19
N GLU A 114 -16.28 -10.49 1.67
CA GLU A 114 -16.01 -11.74 0.96
C GLU A 114 -15.73 -11.45 -0.52
N MET A 115 -14.77 -12.16 -1.09
CA MET A 115 -14.35 -11.90 -2.48
C MET A 115 -15.06 -12.82 -3.45
N CYS A 116 -15.73 -12.24 -4.45
CA CYS A 116 -16.28 -12.96 -5.59
C CYS A 116 -15.34 -12.85 -6.79
N TYR A 117 -14.66 -13.95 -7.11
CA TYR A 117 -13.72 -14.05 -8.23
C TYR A 117 -14.36 -14.60 -9.51
N TRP A 118 -15.68 -14.57 -9.62
CA TRP A 118 -16.41 -15.05 -10.80
C TRP A 118 -17.09 -13.90 -11.53
N THR A 119 -17.01 -13.95 -12.86
CA THR A 119 -17.81 -13.13 -13.78
C THR A 119 -19.17 -13.78 -14.04
N LYS A 120 -20.11 -13.01 -14.61
CA LYS A 120 -21.43 -13.52 -15.05
C LYS A 120 -21.32 -14.68 -16.04
N ASP A 121 -20.32 -14.64 -16.94
CA ASP A 121 -20.07 -15.69 -17.95
C ASP A 121 -19.40 -16.95 -17.37
N GLY A 122 -19.10 -16.96 -16.08
CA GLY A 122 -18.43 -18.06 -15.41
C GLY A 122 -16.94 -18.16 -15.69
N LYS A 123 -16.31 -17.07 -16.14
CA LYS A 123 -14.84 -16.91 -16.13
C LYS A 123 -14.38 -16.39 -14.77
N ALA A 124 -13.11 -16.64 -14.43
CA ALA A 124 -12.49 -16.00 -13.27
C ALA A 124 -12.20 -14.52 -13.54
N GLN A 125 -12.21 -13.69 -12.50
CA GLN A 125 -11.81 -12.28 -12.56
C GLN A 125 -10.81 -11.95 -11.46
N PHE A 126 -9.92 -11.00 -11.75
CA PHE A 126 -8.95 -10.47 -10.80
C PHE A 126 -8.77 -8.95 -11.02
N PRO A 127 -8.83 -8.11 -9.96
CA PRO A 127 -9.17 -8.45 -8.58
C PRO A 127 -10.62 -8.96 -8.44
N GLY A 128 -10.92 -9.69 -7.37
CA GLY A 128 -12.28 -10.12 -7.08
C GLY A 128 -13.16 -8.94 -6.65
N ILE A 129 -14.49 -9.12 -6.72
CA ILE A 129 -15.44 -8.11 -6.26
C ILE A 129 -15.70 -8.33 -4.77
N PRO A 130 -15.49 -7.31 -3.92
CA PRO A 130 -15.80 -7.40 -2.50
C PRO A 130 -17.32 -7.35 -2.27
N VAL A 131 -17.83 -8.27 -1.46
CA VAL A 131 -19.25 -8.42 -1.16
C VAL A 131 -19.45 -8.48 0.35
N LEU A 132 -20.37 -7.65 0.86
CA LEU A 132 -20.83 -7.75 2.24
C LEU A 132 -21.85 -8.88 2.37
N LEU A 133 -21.55 -9.89 3.18
CA LEU A 133 -22.50 -10.95 3.49
C LEU A 133 -23.71 -10.41 4.26
N ASN A 134 -24.90 -10.81 3.83
CA ASN A 134 -26.17 -10.61 4.53
C ASN A 134 -26.20 -11.27 5.91
N GLU A 135 -25.47 -12.37 6.08
CA GLU A 135 -25.34 -13.08 7.36
C GLU A 135 -24.73 -12.18 8.46
N TYR A 136 -23.76 -11.34 8.10
CA TYR A 136 -23.18 -10.36 9.04
C TYR A 136 -24.17 -9.27 9.48
N LEU A 137 -25.25 -9.09 8.71
CA LEU A 137 -26.32 -8.13 8.99
C LEU A 137 -27.56 -8.81 9.56
N SER A 138 -27.46 -10.08 9.97
CA SER A 138 -28.57 -10.89 10.49
C SER A 138 -29.77 -10.99 9.54
N LYS A 139 -29.53 -10.90 8.22
CA LYS A 139 -30.56 -11.07 7.20
C LYS A 139 -30.65 -12.54 6.81
N ALA A 140 -31.88 -13.05 6.70
CA ALA A 140 -32.14 -14.45 6.34
C ALA A 140 -31.88 -14.76 4.85
N GLU A 141 -31.83 -13.73 4.00
CA GLU A 141 -31.67 -13.89 2.56
C GLU A 141 -30.24 -14.28 2.17
N PRO A 142 -30.05 -15.18 1.18
CA PRO A 142 -28.74 -15.47 0.63
C PRO A 142 -28.06 -14.20 0.11
N THR A 143 -26.74 -14.13 0.26
CA THR A 143 -25.96 -13.04 -0.35
C THR A 143 -25.70 -13.36 -1.81
N THR A 144 -25.98 -12.43 -2.71
CA THR A 144 -25.68 -12.55 -4.15
C THR A 144 -24.65 -11.50 -4.56
N CYS A 145 -23.68 -11.90 -5.38
CA CYS A 145 -22.74 -10.95 -5.97
C CYS A 145 -23.49 -10.00 -6.93
N PRO A 146 -23.32 -8.67 -6.80
CA PRO A 146 -24.05 -7.71 -7.63
C PRO A 146 -23.65 -7.74 -9.12
N ASP A 147 -22.47 -8.26 -9.44
CA ASP A 147 -21.96 -8.30 -10.81
C ASP A 147 -22.33 -9.60 -11.54
N CYS A 148 -22.05 -10.75 -10.93
CA CYS A 148 -22.28 -12.05 -11.58
C CYS A 148 -23.56 -12.76 -11.16
N GLY A 149 -24.26 -12.27 -10.13
CA GLY A 149 -25.51 -12.86 -9.62
C GLY A 149 -25.34 -14.19 -8.87
N ARG A 150 -24.12 -14.70 -8.73
CA ARG A 150 -23.85 -15.96 -8.00
C ARG A 150 -24.02 -15.75 -6.50
N ARG A 151 -24.44 -16.81 -5.81
CA ARG A 151 -24.46 -16.84 -4.34
C ARG A 151 -23.03 -16.71 -3.81
N VAL A 152 -22.84 -15.84 -2.83
CA VAL A 152 -21.60 -15.68 -2.07
C VAL A 152 -21.86 -16.17 -0.65
N THR A 153 -20.95 -16.97 -0.12
CA THR A 153 -21.02 -17.51 1.25
C THR A 153 -19.76 -17.13 2.02
N PHE A 154 -19.79 -17.33 3.33
CA PHE A 154 -18.57 -17.26 4.15
C PHE A 154 -17.51 -18.20 3.59
N ASN A 155 -16.26 -17.72 3.50
CA ASN A 155 -15.16 -18.42 2.86
C ASN A 155 -15.51 -18.88 1.43
N ASN A 156 -15.94 -17.92 0.61
CA ASN A 156 -16.45 -18.17 -0.74
C ASN A 156 -15.40 -18.91 -1.60
N PRO A 157 -15.70 -20.10 -2.16
CA PRO A 157 -14.72 -20.88 -2.88
C PRO A 157 -14.24 -20.13 -4.14
N PRO A 158 -12.92 -20.00 -4.33
CA PRO A 158 -12.39 -19.38 -5.53
C PRO A 158 -12.62 -20.28 -6.76
N PRO A 159 -12.54 -19.71 -7.97
CA PRO A 159 -12.39 -20.48 -9.20
C PRO A 159 -11.19 -21.43 -9.14
N PRO A 160 -11.17 -22.47 -9.98
CA PRO A 160 -9.98 -23.29 -10.22
C PRO A 160 -8.73 -22.42 -10.44
N ALA A 161 -7.61 -22.83 -9.84
CA ALA A 161 -6.38 -22.04 -9.80
C ALA A 161 -5.89 -21.61 -11.20
N ASN A 162 -5.99 -22.50 -12.19
CA ASN A 162 -5.62 -22.22 -13.58
C ASN A 162 -6.42 -21.04 -14.19
N LEU A 163 -7.71 -20.91 -13.87
CA LEU A 163 -8.54 -19.80 -14.33
C LEU A 163 -8.18 -18.50 -13.61
N LEU A 164 -7.95 -18.58 -12.29
CA LEU A 164 -7.60 -17.41 -11.48
C LEU A 164 -6.21 -16.87 -11.84
N ASP A 165 -5.24 -17.73 -12.11
CA ASP A 165 -3.90 -17.36 -12.56
C ASP A 165 -3.94 -16.74 -13.97
N ALA A 166 -4.76 -17.27 -14.88
CA ALA A 166 -4.99 -16.67 -16.19
C ALA A 166 -5.58 -15.25 -16.06
N ALA A 167 -6.58 -15.06 -15.19
CA ALA A 167 -7.17 -13.75 -14.92
C ALA A 167 -6.17 -12.77 -14.30
N ARG A 168 -5.34 -13.24 -13.34
CA ARG A 168 -4.29 -12.42 -12.72
C ARG A 168 -3.23 -11.98 -13.73
N ASN A 169 -2.78 -12.88 -14.59
CA ASN A 169 -1.77 -12.57 -15.62
C ASN A 169 -2.31 -11.59 -16.66
N GLN A 170 -3.59 -11.71 -17.04
CA GLN A 170 -4.25 -10.74 -17.91
C GLN A 170 -4.34 -9.34 -17.27
N ASN A 171 -4.49 -9.25 -15.94
CA ASN A 171 -4.54 -7.98 -15.23
C ASN A 171 -3.16 -7.30 -15.14
N LYS A 172 -2.08 -8.08 -14.90
CA LYS A 172 -0.69 -7.57 -14.83
C LYS A 172 -0.17 -6.91 -16.11
N GLY A 173 -0.75 -7.24 -17.27
CA GLY A 173 -0.35 -6.70 -18.56
C GLY A 173 -1.04 -5.38 -18.94
N LYS A 174 -1.91 -4.86 -18.07
CA LYS A 174 -2.59 -3.57 -18.22
C LYS A 174 -1.94 -2.53 -17.32
#